data_AF-A0A514WNH2-F1
#
_entry.id   AF-A0A514WNH2-F1
#
_cell.length_a   1.000
_cell.length_b   1.000
_cell.length_c   1.000
_cell.angle_alpha   90.00
_cell.angle_beta   90.00
_cell.angle_gamma   90.00
#
_symmetry.space_group_name_H-M   'P 1'
#
loop_
_entity.id
_entity.type
_entity.pdbx_description
1 polymer ?
#
loop_
_entity_poly.entity_id
_entity_poly.type
_entity_poly.pdbx_seq_one_letter_code
_entity_poly.pdbx_strand_id
1 'polypeptide(L)'
;MSSRGPYRRHSTPFKLQLCQDIRAGVIGRRDAQRKYAISANLIQLWLTQFDRGELTNEEAEASVIAEYETRIAALERKVGQLTLELDLVKKTPRPPTGTDSGRSFIVTGPETARSDGGAKP
;
A
#
# COMPACT_ATOMS: atom_id res chain seq x y z
N MET A 1 -39.68 -14.74 2.40
CA MET A 1 -39.39 -13.29 2.33
C MET A 1 -38.42 -13.08 1.18
N SER A 2 -38.87 -12.58 0.02
CA SER A 2 -37.98 -12.36 -1.12
C SER A 2 -36.88 -11.37 -0.74
N SER A 3 -35.62 -11.75 -0.91
CA SER A 3 -34.50 -10.83 -0.81
C SER A 3 -34.77 -9.70 -1.79
N ARG A 4 -34.84 -8.45 -1.29
CA ARG A 4 -34.94 -7.28 -2.14
C ARG A 4 -33.73 -7.31 -3.07
N GLY A 5 -33.97 -7.33 -4.38
CA GLY A 5 -32.91 -7.32 -5.38
C GLY A 5 -31.98 -6.12 -5.19
N PRO A 6 -30.77 -6.15 -5.77
CA PRO A 6 -29.78 -5.09 -5.61
C PRO A 6 -30.40 -3.73 -5.90
N TYR A 7 -30.37 -2.82 -4.93
CA TYR A 7 -30.86 -1.46 -5.10
C TYR A 7 -30.07 -0.76 -6.20
N ARG A 8 -30.75 -0.08 -7.12
CA ARG A 8 -30.10 0.71 -8.16
C ARG A 8 -29.39 1.90 -7.52
N ARG A 9 -28.07 1.90 -7.56
CA ARG A 9 -27.23 2.97 -7.03
C ARG A 9 -26.79 3.92 -8.15
N HIS A 10 -26.77 5.20 -7.84
CA HIS A 10 -26.31 6.25 -8.74
C HIS A 10 -25.06 6.90 -8.13
N SER A 11 -24.05 7.15 -8.96
CA SER A 11 -22.80 7.77 -8.51
C SER A 11 -23.02 9.22 -8.09
N THR A 12 -22.27 9.70 -7.08
CA THR A 12 -22.29 11.10 -6.63
C THR A 12 -22.14 12.11 -7.77
N PRO A 13 -21.16 12.00 -8.70
CA PRO A 13 -21.03 12.96 -9.81
C PRO A 13 -22.27 12.97 -10.72
N PHE A 14 -22.91 11.82 -10.94
CA PHE A 14 -24.15 11.75 -11.70
C PHE A 14 -25.30 12.47 -10.98
N LYS A 15 -25.46 12.27 -9.66
CA LYS A 15 -26.47 12.95 -8.85
C LYS A 15 -26.27 14.48 -8.93
N LEU A 16 -25.03 14.95 -8.79
CA LEU A 16 -24.68 16.37 -8.86
C LEU A 16 -25.00 16.98 -10.23
N GLN A 17 -24.52 16.36 -11.31
CA GLN A 17 -24.79 16.84 -12.66
C GLN A 17 -26.29 16.91 -12.94
N LEU A 18 -27.04 15.88 -12.55
CA LEU A 18 -28.48 15.83 -12.75
C LEU A 18 -29.21 16.98 -12.00
N CYS A 19 -28.83 17.24 -10.75
CA CYS A 19 -29.40 18.35 -9.98
C CYS A 19 -29.06 19.71 -10.61
N GLN A 20 -27.81 19.89 -11.07
CA GLN A 20 -27.37 21.10 -11.75
C GLN A 20 -28.16 21.31 -13.05
N ASP A 21 -28.28 20.30 -13.90
CA ASP A 21 -29.01 20.38 -15.17
C ASP A 21 -30.50 20.71 -14.96
N ILE A 22 -31.11 20.16 -13.90
CA ILE A 22 -32.50 20.44 -13.54
C ILE A 22 -32.65 21.89 -13.05
N ARG A 23 -31.71 22.38 -12.23
CA ARG A 23 -31.74 23.75 -11.69
C ARG A 23 -31.42 24.79 -12.75
N ALA A 24 -30.53 24.48 -13.68
CA ALA A 24 -30.20 25.29 -14.84
C ALA A 24 -31.29 25.26 -15.92
N GLY A 25 -32.29 24.37 -15.80
CA GLY A 25 -33.39 24.23 -16.75
C GLY A 25 -33.02 23.52 -18.06
N VAL A 26 -31.84 22.90 -18.12
CA VAL A 26 -31.36 22.12 -19.28
C VAL A 26 -32.19 20.83 -19.44
N ILE A 27 -32.60 20.21 -18.33
CA ILE A 27 -33.43 19.01 -18.32
C ILE A 27 -34.61 19.20 -17.38
N GLY A 28 -35.83 18.95 -17.87
CA GLY A 28 -37.02 18.94 -17.03
C GLY A 28 -37.07 17.72 -16.11
N ARG A 29 -37.67 17.86 -14.91
CA ARG A 29 -37.83 16.73 -13.96
C ARG A 29 -38.48 15.50 -14.59
N ARG A 30 -39.50 15.69 -15.44
CA ARG A 30 -40.21 14.60 -16.15
C ARG A 30 -39.33 13.93 -17.22
N ASP A 31 -38.42 14.68 -17.83
CA ASP A 31 -37.50 14.13 -18.82
C ASP A 31 -36.38 13.35 -18.14
N ALA A 32 -35.88 13.84 -17.00
CA ALA A 32 -34.94 13.09 -16.16
C ALA A 32 -35.52 11.75 -15.70
N GLN A 33 -36.80 11.70 -15.30
CA GLN A 33 -37.48 10.46 -14.93
C GLN A 33 -37.49 9.45 -16.08
N ARG A 34 -37.87 9.89 -17.28
CA ARG A 34 -37.97 9.01 -18.46
C ARG A 34 -36.60 8.56 -18.96
N LYS A 35 -35.64 9.50 -19.09
CA LYS A 35 -34.32 9.26 -19.65
C LYS A 35 -33.46 8.37 -18.76
N TYR A 36 -33.54 8.56 -17.45
CA TYR A 36 -32.68 7.84 -16.51
C TYR A 36 -33.44 6.79 -15.69
N ALA A 37 -34.74 6.60 -15.90
CA ALA A 37 -35.60 5.69 -15.12
C ALA A 37 -35.50 5.93 -13.60
N ILE A 38 -35.56 7.21 -13.21
CA ILE A 38 -35.45 7.66 -11.81
C ILE A 38 -36.83 8.07 -11.33
N SER A 39 -37.20 7.71 -10.10
CA SER A 39 -38.50 8.08 -9.54
C SER A 39 -38.57 9.58 -9.20
N ALA A 40 -39.78 10.14 -9.22
CA ALA A 40 -40.04 11.52 -8.79
C ALA A 40 -39.49 11.80 -7.39
N ASN A 41 -39.75 10.87 -6.47
CA ASN A 41 -39.37 11.01 -5.07
C ASN A 41 -37.85 11.08 -4.90
N LEU A 42 -37.12 10.26 -5.66
CA LEU A 42 -35.65 10.25 -5.62
C LEU A 42 -35.04 11.54 -6.19
N ILE A 43 -35.63 12.08 -7.26
CA ILE A 43 -35.22 13.38 -7.80
C ILE A 43 -35.50 14.51 -6.80
N GLN A 44 -36.66 14.51 -6.13
CA GLN A 44 -36.96 15.50 -5.10
C GLN A 44 -35.96 15.42 -3.95
N LEU A 45 -35.66 14.22 -3.45
CA LEU A 45 -34.68 14.01 -2.40
C LEU A 45 -33.31 14.59 -2.78
N TRP A 46 -32.79 14.25 -3.97
CA TRP A 46 -31.50 14.78 -4.40
C TRP A 46 -31.51 16.29 -4.61
N LEU A 47 -32.61 16.87 -5.11
CA LEU A 47 -32.73 18.32 -5.22
C LEU A 47 -32.74 19.01 -3.86
N THR A 48 -33.40 18.42 -2.85
CA THR A 48 -33.39 18.96 -1.49
C THR A 48 -32.02 18.87 -0.83
N GLN A 49 -31.29 17.76 -1.02
CA GLN A 49 -29.92 17.60 -0.54
C GLN A 49 -28.96 18.54 -1.28
N PHE A 50 -29.14 18.72 -2.58
CA PHE A 50 -28.35 19.64 -3.40
C PHE A 50 -28.52 21.09 -2.94
N ASP A 51 -29.75 21.54 -2.68
CA ASP A 51 -30.02 22.90 -2.21
C ASP A 51 -29.39 23.19 -0.83
N ARG A 52 -29.21 22.15 0.00
CA ARG A 52 -28.57 22.24 1.31
C ARG A 52 -27.04 22.12 1.25
N GLY A 53 -26.48 21.75 0.10
CA GLY A 53 -25.06 21.39 -0.02
C GLY A 53 -24.69 20.04 0.58
N GLU A 54 -25.69 19.22 0.94
CA GLU A 54 -25.54 17.88 1.56
C GLU A 54 -25.41 16.76 0.51
N LEU A 55 -25.42 17.10 -0.78
CA LEU A 55 -25.24 16.13 -1.87
C LEU A 55 -23.76 15.74 -2.05
N THR A 56 -23.06 15.50 -0.94
CA THR A 56 -21.63 15.17 -0.88
C THR A 56 -21.44 13.83 -0.19
N ASN A 57 -20.99 12.85 -0.98
CA ASN A 57 -20.30 11.58 -0.64
C ASN A 57 -20.70 10.66 0.53
N GLU A 58 -21.64 11.00 1.43
CA GLU A 58 -21.89 10.21 2.64
C GLU A 58 -22.32 8.75 2.36
N GLU A 59 -23.03 8.48 1.24
CA GLU A 59 -23.49 7.13 0.92
C GLU A 59 -22.49 6.27 0.12
N ALA A 60 -21.51 6.90 -0.54
CA ALA A 60 -20.44 6.16 -1.23
C ALA A 60 -19.39 5.66 -0.23
N GLU A 61 -19.29 6.31 0.92
CA GLU A 61 -18.28 6.06 1.94
C GLU A 61 -18.47 4.70 2.61
N ALA A 62 -19.68 4.30 3.02
CA ALA A 62 -19.84 3.09 3.85
C ALA A 62 -19.34 1.78 3.19
N SER A 63 -19.56 1.60 1.88
CA SER A 63 -19.10 0.41 1.16
C SER A 63 -17.60 0.46 0.82
N VAL A 64 -17.10 1.67 0.58
CA VAL A 64 -15.71 1.93 0.22
C VAL A 64 -14.82 1.88 1.47
N ILE A 65 -15.34 2.27 2.63
CA ILE A 65 -14.69 2.17 3.95
C ILE A 65 -14.39 0.70 4.27
N ALA A 66 -15.35 -0.21 4.12
CA ALA A 66 -15.11 -1.63 4.40
C ALA A 66 -14.00 -2.23 3.51
N GLU A 67 -13.97 -1.86 2.23
CA GLU A 67 -12.90 -2.29 1.32
C GLU A 67 -11.54 -1.70 1.74
N TYR A 68 -11.50 -0.42 2.11
CA TYR A 68 -10.27 0.22 2.62
C TYR A 68 -9.81 -0.40 3.95
N GLU A 69 -10.70 -0.72 4.87
CA GLU A 69 -10.38 -1.38 6.13
C GLU A 69 -9.72 -2.75 5.89
N THR A 70 -10.24 -3.55 4.95
CA THR A 70 -9.60 -4.83 4.60
C THR A 70 -8.20 -4.63 4.01
N ARG A 71 -8.03 -3.58 3.19
CA ARG A 71 -6.74 -3.25 2.59
C ARG A 71 -5.73 -2.75 3.61
N ILE A 72 -6.16 -1.91 4.55
CA ILE A 72 -5.35 -1.42 5.67
C ILE A 72 -4.88 -2.60 6.50
N ALA A 73 -5.79 -3.48 6.94
CA ALA A 73 -5.44 -4.65 7.73
C ALA A 73 -4.47 -5.61 6.98
N ALA A 74 -4.62 -5.76 5.66
CA ALA A 74 -3.69 -6.54 4.86
C ALA A 74 -2.29 -5.90 4.80
N LEU A 75 -2.21 -4.57 4.69
CA LEU A 75 -0.95 -3.83 4.68
C LEU A 75 -0.27 -3.86 6.05
N GLU A 76 -1.01 -3.65 7.14
CA GLU A 76 -0.48 -3.69 8.50
C GLU A 76 0.16 -5.06 8.82
N ARG A 77 -0.48 -6.16 8.42
CA ARG A 77 0.12 -7.51 8.57
C ARG A 77 1.45 -7.64 7.82
N LYS A 78 1.53 -7.12 6.59
CA LYS A 78 2.77 -7.14 5.80
C LYS A 78 3.87 -6.28 6.43
N VAL A 79 3.53 -5.12 6.98
CA VAL A 79 4.49 -4.26 7.70
C VAL A 79 5.05 -5.00 8.91
N GLY A 80 4.20 -5.68 9.68
CA GLY A 80 4.63 -6.52 10.81
C GLY A 80 5.61 -7.62 10.38
N GLN A 81 5.28 -8.37 9.31
CA GLN A 81 6.14 -9.41 8.76
C GLN A 81 7.51 -8.86 8.32
N LEU A 82 7.53 -7.78 7.55
CA LEU A 82 8.77 -7.15 7.09
C LEU A 82 9.64 -6.63 8.24
N THR A 83 9.01 -6.17 9.33
CA THR A 83 9.72 -5.69 10.52
C THR A 83 10.45 -6.85 11.21
N LEU A 84 9.79 -8.00 11.34
CA LEU A 84 10.40 -9.21 11.90
C LEU A 84 11.53 -9.75 11.02
N GLU A 85 11.35 -9.75 9.70
CA GLU A 85 12.40 -10.15 8.75
C GLU A 85 13.62 -9.21 8.83
N LEU A 86 13.40 -7.89 8.93
CA LEU A 86 14.49 -6.93 9.12
C LEU A 86 15.22 -7.11 10.46
N ASP A 87 14.49 -7.37 11.54
CA ASP A 87 15.09 -7.62 12.84
C ASP A 87 15.93 -8.90 12.84
N LEU A 88 15.48 -9.95 12.14
CA LEU A 88 16.23 -11.19 11.98
C LEU A 88 17.54 -10.96 11.20
N VAL A 89 17.48 -10.23 10.08
CA VAL A 89 18.64 -9.92 9.23
C VAL A 89 19.64 -9.00 9.95
N LYS A 90 19.16 -8.10 10.81
CA LYS A 90 20.03 -7.23 11.62
C LYS A 90 20.65 -7.97 12.81
N LYS A 91 19.96 -8.98 13.36
CA LYS A 91 20.41 -9.73 14.55
C LYS A 91 21.27 -10.94 14.22
N THR A 92 21.40 -11.36 12.96
CA THR A 92 22.36 -12.41 12.57
C THR A 92 23.79 -11.93 12.84
N PRO A 93 24.53 -12.53 13.80
CA PRO A 93 25.92 -12.20 14.01
C PRO A 93 26.70 -12.56 12.74
N ARG A 94 27.52 -11.61 12.26
CA ARG A 94 28.53 -11.91 11.24
C ARG A 94 29.29 -13.16 11.71
N PRO A 95 29.39 -14.25 10.91
CA PRO A 95 30.12 -15.42 11.34
C PRO A 95 31.52 -14.97 11.75
N PRO A 96 32.08 -15.48 12.87
CA PRO A 96 33.44 -15.15 13.24
C PRO A 96 34.31 -15.52 12.04
N THR A 97 34.98 -14.51 11.45
CA THR A 97 36.10 -14.76 10.55
C THR A 97 37.05 -15.66 11.32
N GLY A 98 37.11 -16.93 10.89
CA GLY A 98 37.74 -17.99 11.63
C GLY A 98 39.13 -17.59 12.10
N THR A 99 39.41 -17.88 13.36
CA THR A 99 40.78 -18.13 13.82
C THR A 99 41.29 -19.32 13.03
N ASP A 100 42.04 -19.06 11.95
CA ASP A 100 42.96 -20.08 11.44
C ASP A 100 44.32 -19.88 12.09
N SER A 101 44.67 -20.91 12.83
CA SER A 101 45.90 -21.10 13.56
C SER A 101 46.99 -21.50 12.56
N GLY A 102 48.11 -20.77 12.57
CA GLY A 102 49.42 -21.36 12.31
C GLY A 102 50.00 -21.19 10.90
N ARG A 103 50.73 -20.09 10.72
CA ARG A 103 52.08 -20.14 10.13
C ARG A 103 52.98 -19.22 10.94
N SER A 104 53.57 -19.78 12.00
CA SER A 104 54.73 -19.21 12.67
C SER A 104 55.87 -19.11 11.65
N PHE A 105 56.19 -17.90 11.21
CA PHE A 105 57.36 -17.66 10.39
C PHE A 105 58.61 -17.66 11.29
N ILE A 106 59.27 -18.80 11.41
CA ILE A 106 60.65 -18.85 11.92
C ILE A 106 61.54 -18.33 10.80
N VAL A 107 62.03 -17.09 10.94
CA VAL A 107 63.09 -16.54 10.08
C VAL A 107 64.39 -17.20 10.48
N THR A 108 64.74 -18.30 9.80
CA THR A 108 66.11 -18.83 9.83
C THR A 108 66.86 -18.13 8.70
N GLY A 109 67.75 -17.20 9.07
CA GLY A 109 68.66 -16.55 8.12
C GLY A 109 69.68 -17.55 7.57
N PRO A 110 70.24 -17.30 6.36
CA PRO A 110 71.21 -18.20 5.74
C PRO A 110 72.48 -18.33 6.58
N GLU A 111 73.00 -19.55 6.65
CA GLU A 111 74.20 -19.95 7.37
C GLU A 111 75.41 -19.12 6.91
N THR A 112 76.10 -18.45 7.83
CA THR A 112 77.32 -17.69 7.52
C THR A 112 78.38 -18.65 6.99
N ALA A 113 78.77 -18.47 5.73
CA ALA A 113 79.82 -19.24 5.08
C ALA A 113 81.09 -19.28 5.94
N ARG A 114 81.49 -20.48 6.34
CA ARG A 114 82.77 -20.76 7.01
C ARG A 114 83.90 -20.57 5.99
N SER A 115 84.55 -19.43 6.06
CA SER A 115 85.78 -19.14 5.31
C SER A 115 86.91 -20.02 5.84
N ASP A 116 87.18 -21.15 5.18
CA ASP A 116 88.38 -21.95 5.42
C ASP A 116 89.42 -21.64 4.33
N GLY A 117 90.07 -20.48 4.48
CA GLY A 117 91.27 -20.12 3.74
C GLY A 117 92.47 -20.77 4.42
N GLY A 118 92.88 -21.93 3.90
CA GLY A 118 93.90 -22.78 4.51
C GLY A 118 95.34 -22.28 4.43
N ALA A 119 96.20 -22.88 5.26
CA ALA A 119 97.63 -23.10 4.99
C ALA A 119 98.19 -24.20 5.92
N LYS A 120 98.78 -25.24 5.33
CA LYS A 120 99.79 -26.17 5.90
C LYS A 120 100.81 -26.44 4.77
N PRO A 121 102.05 -26.88 5.06
CA PRO A 121 102.72 -27.12 6.34
C PRO A 121 103.77 -26.08 6.72
#